data_AF-D3A0N5-F1
#
_entry.id   AF-D3A0N5-F1
#
_cell.length_a   1.000
_cell.length_b   1.000
_cell.length_c   1.000
_cell.angle_alpha   90.00
_cell.angle_beta   90.00
_cell.angle_gamma   90.00
#
_symmetry.space_group_name_H-M   'P 1'
#
loop_
_entity.id
_entity.type
_entity.pdbx_description
1 polymer ?
#
loop_
_entity_poly.entity_id
_entity_poly.type
_entity_poly.pdbx_seq_one_letter_code
_entity_poly.pdbx_strand_id
1 'polypeptide(L)'
;MKCELNKNIELTEDGDNIPSDIYLIENEHQLQVELNESNIYVNFIFSSHLAMYEFGKAIMHEAIFGEGGFQEFYPMAVEASKPEVINGVRMSLDSARIFINYPIES
;
A
#
# COMPACT_ATOMS: atom_id res chain seq x y z
N MET A 1 -7.27 15.51 -11.95
CA MET A 1 -6.33 15.27 -13.08
C MET A 1 -6.40 13.79 -13.43
N LYS A 2 -6.43 13.37 -14.71
CA LYS A 2 -6.26 11.94 -15.02
C LYS A 2 -4.78 11.62 -14.92
N CYS A 3 -4.36 11.03 -13.80
CA CYS A 3 -3.00 10.50 -13.67
C CYS A 3 -2.88 9.31 -14.63
N GLU A 4 -2.04 9.43 -15.67
CA GLU A 4 -1.70 8.28 -16.51
C GLU A 4 -0.68 7.42 -15.76
N LEU A 5 -1.02 6.15 -15.51
CA LEU A 5 -0.15 5.21 -14.81
C LEU A 5 0.88 4.64 -15.80
N ASN A 6 2.13 4.50 -15.34
CA ASN A 6 3.17 3.84 -16.12
C ASN A 6 2.88 2.34 -16.23
N LYS A 7 2.93 1.80 -17.45
CA LYS A 7 2.74 0.37 -17.71
C LYS A 7 4.02 -0.44 -17.49
N ASN A 8 5.17 0.22 -17.54
CA ASN A 8 6.47 -0.36 -17.24
C ASN A 8 6.80 0.00 -15.79
N ILE A 9 6.72 -0.99 -14.92
CA ILE A 9 6.86 -0.77 -13.48
C ILE A 9 8.35 -0.75 -13.16
N GLU A 10 8.84 0.41 -12.78
CA GLU A 10 10.22 0.62 -12.33
C GLU A 10 10.24 0.58 -10.80
N LEU A 11 11.14 -0.22 -10.23
CA LEU A 11 11.34 -0.38 -8.79
C LEU A 11 12.84 -0.28 -8.51
N THR A 12 13.20 0.47 -7.47
CA THR A 12 14.60 0.57 -7.00
C THR A 12 14.76 -0.20 -5.70
N GLU A 13 15.96 -0.72 -5.45
CA GLU A 13 16.24 -1.52 -4.25
C GLU A 13 16.01 -0.71 -2.95
N ASP A 14 16.41 0.57 -2.95
CA ASP A 14 16.18 1.51 -1.84
C ASP A 14 14.71 1.92 -1.63
N GLY A 15 13.84 1.67 -2.61
CA GLY A 15 12.42 2.03 -2.53
C GLY A 15 12.14 3.53 -2.62
N ASP A 16 13.11 4.35 -3.03
CA ASP A 16 13.00 5.81 -3.12
C ASP A 16 11.85 6.27 -4.05
N ASN A 17 11.40 5.40 -4.94
CA ASN A 17 10.30 5.66 -5.86
C ASN A 17 8.94 5.11 -5.39
N ILE A 18 8.80 4.70 -4.12
CA ILE A 18 7.57 4.12 -3.55
C ILE A 18 7.20 4.85 -2.24
N PRO A 19 6.09 5.62 -2.23
CA PRO A 19 5.20 5.89 -3.36
C PRO A 19 5.73 7.03 -4.25
N SER A 20 5.04 7.30 -5.36
CA SER A 20 5.35 8.48 -6.20
C SER A 20 5.05 9.81 -5.51
N ASP A 21 5.71 10.88 -5.97
CA ASP A 21 5.48 12.25 -5.47
C ASP A 21 4.01 12.68 -5.55
N ILE A 22 3.32 12.31 -6.63
CA ILE A 22 1.89 12.62 -6.81
C ILE A 22 1.07 12.03 -5.67
N TYR A 23 1.36 10.79 -5.27
CA TYR A 23 0.66 10.10 -4.19
C TYR A 23 0.96 10.69 -2.80
N LEU A 24 2.17 11.23 -2.60
CA LEU A 24 2.54 11.92 -1.36
C LEU A 24 1.79 13.26 -1.22
N ILE A 25 1.59 13.97 -2.33
CA ILE A 25 0.90 15.27 -2.38
C ILE A 25 -0.62 15.10 -2.27
N GLU A 26 -1.19 14.16 -3.04
CA GLU A 26 -2.64 13.90 -3.14
C GLU A 26 -3.09 12.89 -2.07
N ASN A 27 -3.64 13.40 -0.96
CA ASN A 27 -3.98 12.59 0.22
C ASN A 27 -5.28 11.77 0.07
N GLU A 28 -6.03 11.97 -1.00
CA GLU A 28 -7.29 11.28 -1.29
C GLU A 28 -7.10 9.82 -1.76
N HIS A 29 -5.88 9.45 -2.16
CA HIS A 29 -5.56 8.11 -2.66
C HIS A 29 -5.24 7.18 -1.50
N GLN A 30 -6.18 6.30 -1.18
CA GLN A 30 -6.10 5.43 -0.01
C GLN A 30 -6.65 4.03 -0.32
N LEU A 31 -6.16 3.06 0.44
CA LEU A 31 -6.70 1.71 0.53
C LEU A 31 -7.53 1.62 1.82
N GLN A 32 -8.79 1.20 1.69
CA GLN A 32 -9.59 0.72 2.81
C GLN A 32 -9.64 -0.81 2.79
N VAL A 33 -9.39 -1.44 3.95
CA VAL A 33 -9.48 -2.89 4.09
C VAL A 33 -10.63 -3.23 5.03
N GLU A 34 -11.63 -3.93 4.52
CA GLU A 34 -12.77 -4.39 5.32
C GLU A 34 -12.77 -5.92 5.41
N LEU A 35 -12.95 -6.45 6.61
CA LEU A 35 -13.09 -7.88 6.85
C LEU A 35 -14.58 -8.25 6.89
N ASN A 36 -14.98 -9.25 6.12
CA ASN A 36 -16.30 -9.88 6.29
C ASN A 36 -16.12 -11.29 6.85
N GLU A 37 -16.21 -11.40 8.18
CA GLU A 37 -16.05 -12.68 8.87
C GLU A 37 -17.14 -13.69 8.51
N SER A 38 -18.39 -13.23 8.34
CA SER A 38 -19.53 -14.08 8.02
C SER A 38 -19.39 -14.80 6.68
N ASN A 39 -18.76 -14.15 5.70
CA ASN A 39 -18.59 -14.67 4.35
C ASN A 39 -17.14 -15.04 4.03
N ILE A 40 -16.22 -14.90 5.00
CA ILE A 40 -14.81 -15.28 4.91
C ILE A 40 -14.12 -14.64 3.70
N TYR A 41 -14.26 -13.31 3.57
CA TYR A 41 -13.53 -12.55 2.56
C TYR A 41 -12.98 -11.24 3.13
N VAL A 42 -12.03 -10.68 2.40
CA VAL A 42 -11.46 -9.37 2.66
C VAL A 42 -11.73 -8.48 1.44
N ASN A 43 -12.29 -7.31 1.67
CA ASN A 43 -12.46 -6.29 0.63
C ASN A 43 -11.25 -5.35 0.63
N PHE A 44 -10.61 -5.22 -0.51
CA PHE A 44 -9.65 -4.15 -0.75
C PHE A 44 -10.37 -3.07 -1.55
N ILE A 45 -10.65 -1.94 -0.92
CA ILE A 45 -11.42 -0.84 -1.48
C ILE A 45 -10.47 0.31 -1.74
N PHE A 46 -10.05 0.46 -2.99
CA PHE A 46 -9.19 1.55 -3.41
C PHE A 46 -10.02 2.78 -3.79
N SER A 47 -9.65 3.96 -3.28
CA SER A 47 -10.30 5.21 -3.67
C SER A 47 -9.95 5.64 -5.11
N SER A 48 -8.86 5.13 -5.66
CA SER A 48 -8.42 5.41 -7.02
C SER A 48 -7.56 4.28 -7.61
N HIS A 49 -7.40 4.29 -8.94
CA HIS A 49 -6.44 3.42 -9.60
C HIS A 49 -5.00 3.71 -9.20
N LEU A 50 -4.67 4.95 -8.82
CA LEU A 50 -3.33 5.31 -8.34
C LEU A 50 -3.05 4.65 -6.98
N ALA A 51 -4.02 4.63 -6.05
CA ALA A 51 -3.87 3.90 -4.80
C ALA A 51 -3.66 2.40 -5.01
N MET A 52 -4.40 1.80 -5.95
CA MET A 52 -4.20 0.41 -6.33
C MET A 52 -2.82 0.15 -6.95
N TYR A 53 -2.34 1.07 -7.79
CA TYR A 53 -1.04 0.97 -8.44
C TYR A 53 0.12 1.06 -7.44
N GLU A 54 0.08 2.04 -6.51
CA GLU A 54 1.13 2.18 -5.49
C GLU A 54 1.12 1.02 -4.49
N PHE A 55 -0.05 0.52 -4.11
CA PHE A 55 -0.14 -0.73 -3.33
C PHE A 55 0.52 -1.89 -4.07
N GLY A 56 0.21 -2.07 -5.36
CA GLY A 56 0.86 -3.09 -6.18
C GLY A 56 2.38 -2.95 -6.21
N LYS A 57 2.90 -1.72 -6.36
CA LYS A 57 4.35 -1.44 -6.33
C LYS A 57 4.96 -1.82 -4.98
N ALA A 58 4.34 -1.47 -3.86
CA ALA A 58 4.83 -1.83 -2.53
C ALA A 58 4.94 -3.36 -2.36
N ILE A 59 3.92 -4.11 -2.83
CA ILE A 59 3.95 -5.58 -2.78
C ILE A 59 5.04 -6.16 -3.69
N MET A 60 5.20 -5.65 -4.91
CA MET A 60 6.22 -6.14 -5.83
C MET A 60 7.64 -5.81 -5.35
N HIS A 61 7.84 -4.63 -4.77
CA HIS A 61 9.13 -4.25 -4.19
C HIS A 61 9.52 -5.21 -3.08
N GLU A 62 8.62 -5.46 -2.13
CA GLU A 62 8.86 -6.44 -1.05
C GLU A 62 9.18 -7.84 -1.62
N ALA A 63 8.47 -8.27 -2.66
CA ALA A 63 8.71 -9.58 -3.27
C ALA A 63 10.05 -9.70 -4.03
N ILE A 64 10.66 -8.58 -4.45
CA ILE A 64 11.90 -8.57 -5.23
C ILE A 64 13.13 -8.28 -4.35
N PHE A 65 12.98 -7.36 -3.38
CA PHE A 65 14.09 -6.84 -2.58
C PHE A 65 13.97 -7.18 -1.09
N GLY A 66 12.85 -7.76 -0.64
CA GLY A 66 12.67 -8.19 0.74
C GLY A 66 13.59 -9.34 1.11
N GLU A 67 14.13 -9.31 2.33
CA GLU A 67 15.06 -10.33 2.84
C GLU A 67 14.34 -11.51 3.54
N GLY A 68 13.00 -11.52 3.52
CA GLY A 68 12.17 -12.55 4.17
C GLY A 68 11.44 -12.08 5.43
N GLY A 69 10.48 -12.89 5.90
CA GLY A 69 9.78 -12.67 7.17
C GLY A 69 8.34 -12.18 7.01
N PHE A 70 8.06 -10.95 7.44
CA PHE A 70 6.70 -10.41 7.36
C PHE A 70 6.69 -8.90 7.07
N GLN A 71 5.63 -8.47 6.38
CA GLN A 71 5.33 -7.07 6.13
C GLN A 71 3.95 -6.72 6.69
N GLU A 72 3.87 -5.62 7.44
CA GLU A 72 2.63 -5.09 8.00
C GLU A 72 2.24 -3.80 7.29
N PHE A 73 0.97 -3.71 6.88
CA PHE A 73 0.34 -2.46 6.46
C PHE A 73 -0.77 -2.13 7.44
N TYR A 74 -0.74 -0.92 7.99
CA TYR A 74 -1.70 -0.49 8.99
C TYR A 74 -2.03 0.99 8.82
N PRO A 75 -3.25 1.41 9.19
CA PRO A 75 -3.59 2.82 9.23
C PRO A 75 -2.85 3.53 10.36
N MET A 76 -2.28 4.69 10.04
CA MET A 76 -1.64 5.60 10.99
C MET A 76 -2.02 7.04 10.65
N ALA A 77 -2.08 7.92 11.65
CA ALA A 77 -2.38 9.33 11.48
C ALA A 77 -1.25 10.18 12.05
N VAL A 78 -0.70 11.11 11.25
CA VAL A 78 0.28 12.12 11.72
C VAL A 78 -0.43 13.29 12.40
N GLU A 79 -1.62 13.63 11.90
CA GLU A 79 -2.53 14.66 12.43
C GLU A 79 -3.96 14.09 12.42
N ALA A 80 -4.88 14.71 13.19
CA ALA A 80 -6.20 14.17 13.50
C ALA A 80 -7.06 13.67 12.31
N SER A 81 -6.74 14.08 11.07
CA SER A 81 -7.48 13.69 9.87
C SER A 81 -6.62 13.33 8.66
N LYS A 82 -5.28 13.20 8.81
CA LYS A 82 -4.39 12.90 7.68
C LYS A 82 -3.75 11.52 7.84
N PRO A 83 -4.23 10.51 7.08
CA PRO A 83 -3.59 9.20 7.08
C PRO A 83 -2.17 9.28 6.54
N GLU A 84 -1.25 8.62 7.22
CA GLU A 84 0.16 8.50 6.85
C GLU A 84 0.36 7.43 5.78
N VAL A 85 1.46 7.54 5.04
CA VAL A 85 1.95 6.49 4.15
C VAL A 85 2.90 5.61 4.94
N ILE A 86 2.54 4.34 5.12
CA ILE A 86 3.37 3.34 5.79
C ILE A 86 3.72 2.28 4.76
N ASN A 87 5.00 1.97 4.62
CA ASN A 87 5.50 0.96 3.68
C ASN A 87 4.99 1.17 2.24
N GLY A 88 4.98 2.43 1.78
CA GLY A 88 4.52 2.79 0.43
C GLY A 88 3.01 2.94 0.26
N VAL A 89 2.20 2.71 1.30
CA VAL A 89 0.74 2.65 1.20
C VAL A 89 0.06 3.56 2.21
N ARG A 90 -0.93 4.33 1.75
CA ARG A 90 -1.85 5.08 2.62
C ARG A 90 -3.11 4.26 2.89
N MET A 91 -3.37 3.94 4.15
CA MET A 91 -4.59 3.23 4.56
C MET A 91 -5.57 4.16 5.25
N SER A 92 -6.87 4.02 4.96
CA SER A 92 -7.91 4.79 5.67
C SER A 92 -7.94 4.39 7.15
N LEU A 93 -8.22 5.33 8.05
CA LEU A 93 -8.09 5.12 9.50
C LEU A 93 -9.02 4.03 10.09
N ASP A 94 -10.07 3.67 9.36
CA ASP A 94 -11.02 2.61 9.67
C ASP A 94 -10.66 1.25 9.06
N SER A 95 -9.52 1.14 8.38
CA SER A 95 -9.06 -0.11 7.78
C SER A 95 -8.65 -1.16 8.80
N ALA A 96 -8.95 -2.41 8.50
CA ALA A 96 -8.22 -3.54 9.07
C ALA A 96 -6.75 -3.52 8.63
N ARG A 97 -5.87 -4.11 9.44
CA ARG A 97 -4.45 -4.27 9.10
C ARG A 97 -4.25 -5.41 8.11
N ILE A 98 -3.24 -5.29 7.26
CA ILE A 98 -2.78 -6.37 6.38
C ILE A 98 -1.47 -6.91 6.92
N PHE A 99 -1.39 -8.23 7.04
CA PHE A 99 -0.15 -8.95 7.35
C PHE A 99 0.20 -9.85 6.18
N ILE A 100 1.40 -9.70 5.66
CA ILE A 100 1.95 -10.59 4.63
C ILE A 100 3.11 -11.35 5.25
N ASN A 101 3.03 -12.67 5.24
CA ASN A 101 4.07 -13.54 5.80
C ASN A 101 4.64 -14.39 4.68
N TYR A 102 5.96 -14.50 4.63
CA TYR A 102 6.69 -15.28 3.63
C TYR A 102 7.94 -15.90 4.27
N PRO A 103 8.45 -17.02 3.73
CA PRO A 103 9.64 -17.65 4.25
C PRO A 103 10.83 -16.69 4.27
N ILE A 104 11.75 -16.89 5.20
CA ILE A 104 13.08 -16.27 5.11
C ILE A 104 13.83 -17.03 4.02
N GLU A 105 14.33 -16.32 3.02
CA GLU A 105 15.18 -16.93 2.00
C GLU A 105 16.52 -17.29 2.64
N SER A 106 16.85 -18.59 2.62
CA SER A 106 18.03 -19.17 3.25
C SER A 106 19.25 -19.18 2.35
#